data_AF-K6XG20-F1
#
_entry.id   AF-K6XG20-F1
#
_cell.length_a   1.000
_cell.length_b   1.000
_cell.length_c   1.000
_cell.angle_alpha   90.00
_cell.angle_beta   90.00
_cell.angle_gamma   90.00
#
_symmetry.space_group_name_H-M   'P 1'
#
loop_
_entity.id
_entity.type
_entity.pdbx_description
1 polymer ?
#
loop_
_entity_poly.entity_id
_entity_poly.type
_entity_poly.pdbx_seq_one_letter_code
_entity_poly.pdbx_strand_id
1 'polypeptide(L)'
;MAGKTHKVQSGEWLSKICHELGRDPKTVWDDGGNTELKSTRPNPNLLSQDDSLFVPEPITKKVSIASDKRHKFIKKGKATVHIKLKLQHFKAKAFEEKYSLEIGGVTIEGTATGGVIEADVPILSHVGTLTFPDSNLNIKIRLGDLSEVEPYSNSKSNIKGVQARLTNMAFNVGPVDGDLGPLTDNGVNNFQSWAINNSPANGLSSGELSAVDSIIGSLTAGSLKKVHGI
;
A
#
# COMPACT_ATOMS: atom_id res chain seq x y z
N MET A 1 -7.85 -23.19 -16.63
CA MET A 1 -8.09 -23.74 -15.27
C MET A 1 -9.49 -23.36 -14.84
N ALA A 2 -10.19 -24.20 -14.07
CA ALA A 2 -11.47 -23.82 -13.50
C ALA A 2 -11.25 -22.78 -12.38
N GLY A 3 -11.99 -21.69 -12.41
CA GLY A 3 -11.84 -20.58 -11.48
C GLY A 3 -12.73 -19.42 -11.88
N LYS A 4 -12.71 -18.37 -11.07
CA LYS A 4 -13.47 -17.14 -11.30
C LYS A 4 -12.53 -15.95 -11.35
N THR A 5 -12.78 -15.03 -12.26
CA THR A 5 -12.11 -13.72 -12.25
C THR A 5 -12.80 -12.78 -11.27
N HIS A 6 -12.03 -12.26 -10.31
CA HIS A 6 -12.43 -11.17 -9.43
C HIS A 6 -11.98 -9.84 -10.05
N LYS A 7 -12.90 -8.89 -10.15
CA LYS A 7 -12.58 -7.51 -10.53
C LYS A 7 -12.21 -6.75 -9.28
N VAL A 8 -10.96 -6.32 -9.20
CA VAL A 8 -10.43 -5.59 -8.04
C VAL A 8 -11.23 -4.30 -7.85
N GLN A 9 -11.71 -4.09 -6.64
CA GLN A 9 -12.38 -2.87 -6.21
C GLN A 9 -11.38 -1.91 -5.56
N SER A 10 -11.73 -0.63 -5.47
CA SER A 10 -10.90 0.37 -4.78
C SER A 10 -10.70 -0.03 -3.31
N GLY A 11 -9.47 0.06 -2.81
CA GLY A 11 -9.15 -0.32 -1.43
C GLY A 11 -8.98 -1.82 -1.21
N GLU A 12 -8.90 -2.62 -2.27
CA GLU A 12 -8.58 -4.04 -2.20
C GLU A 12 -7.11 -4.32 -2.50
N TRP A 13 -6.57 -5.30 -1.79
CA TRP A 13 -5.26 -5.89 -2.06
C TRP A 13 -5.38 -7.41 -2.00
N LEU A 14 -4.40 -8.12 -2.56
CA LEU A 14 -4.46 -9.58 -2.72
C LEU A 14 -4.86 -10.31 -1.44
N SER A 15 -4.23 -9.99 -0.31
CA SER A 15 -4.46 -10.70 0.95
C SER A 15 -5.87 -10.48 1.51
N LYS A 16 -6.46 -9.28 1.33
CA LYS A 16 -7.85 -8.99 1.72
C LYS A 16 -8.84 -9.77 0.86
N ILE A 17 -8.69 -9.71 -0.47
CA ILE A 17 -9.53 -10.46 -1.42
C ILE A 17 -9.49 -11.96 -1.10
N CYS A 18 -8.27 -12.49 -0.91
CA CYS A 18 -8.11 -13.91 -0.61
C CYS A 18 -8.69 -14.28 0.75
N HIS A 19 -8.61 -13.42 1.76
CA HIS A 19 -9.23 -13.67 3.05
C HIS A 19 -10.74 -13.82 2.96
N GLU A 20 -11.41 -12.91 2.23
CA GLU A 20 -12.87 -12.93 2.02
C GLU A 20 -13.30 -14.16 1.22
N LEU A 21 -12.53 -14.53 0.20
CA LEU A 21 -12.81 -15.70 -0.65
C LEU A 21 -12.35 -17.04 -0.04
N GLY A 22 -11.74 -17.03 1.15
CA GLY A 22 -11.21 -18.23 1.80
C GLY A 22 -10.06 -18.89 1.02
N ARG A 23 -9.24 -18.08 0.36
CA ARG A 23 -8.12 -18.50 -0.50
C ARG A 23 -6.78 -18.20 0.13
N ASP A 24 -5.79 -19.00 -0.27
CA ASP A 24 -4.39 -18.74 0.06
C ASP A 24 -3.82 -17.70 -0.92
N PRO A 25 -3.34 -16.52 -0.43
CA PRO A 25 -2.84 -15.46 -1.29
C PRO A 25 -1.73 -15.91 -2.23
N LYS A 26 -0.81 -16.74 -1.74
CA LYS A 26 0.31 -17.23 -2.54
C LYS A 26 -0.17 -18.12 -3.68
N THR A 27 -1.08 -19.05 -3.39
CA THR A 27 -1.67 -19.93 -4.40
C THR A 27 -2.40 -19.14 -5.48
N VAL A 28 -3.16 -18.12 -5.10
CA VAL A 28 -3.84 -17.25 -6.06
C VAL A 28 -2.83 -16.46 -6.88
N TRP A 29 -1.85 -15.81 -6.23
CA TRP A 29 -0.87 -14.98 -6.93
C TRP A 29 0.01 -15.77 -7.88
N ASP A 30 0.47 -16.96 -7.49
CA ASP A 30 1.37 -17.81 -8.28
C ASP A 30 0.67 -18.49 -9.46
N ASP A 31 -0.67 -18.47 -9.51
CA ASP A 31 -1.46 -19.06 -10.60
C ASP A 31 -1.09 -18.46 -11.97
N GLY A 32 -1.06 -19.31 -13.00
CA GLY A 32 -0.72 -18.92 -14.37
C GLY A 32 -1.70 -17.95 -15.01
N GLY A 33 -2.97 -17.95 -14.58
CA GLY A 33 -3.98 -16.98 -15.00
C GLY A 33 -3.71 -15.54 -14.56
N ASN A 34 -2.79 -15.34 -13.61
CA ASN A 34 -2.38 -14.02 -13.13
C ASN A 34 -1.05 -13.52 -13.72
N THR A 35 -0.53 -14.17 -14.77
CA THR A 35 0.76 -13.80 -15.38
C THR A 35 0.78 -12.37 -15.93
N GLU A 36 -0.30 -11.95 -16.60
CA GLU A 36 -0.46 -10.60 -17.15
C GLU A 36 -0.65 -9.55 -16.03
N LEU A 37 -1.40 -9.88 -14.99
CA LEU A 37 -1.52 -9.00 -13.82
C LEU A 37 -0.16 -8.84 -13.11
N LYS A 38 0.61 -9.92 -12.99
CA LYS A 38 1.95 -9.91 -12.37
C LYS A 38 2.96 -9.05 -13.15
N SER A 39 2.86 -8.99 -14.47
CA SER A 39 3.77 -8.16 -15.29
C SER A 39 3.50 -6.66 -15.13
N THR A 40 2.25 -6.29 -14.87
CA THR A 40 1.83 -4.89 -14.66
C THR A 40 1.86 -4.47 -13.18
N ARG A 41 1.62 -5.42 -12.27
CA ARG A 41 1.61 -5.25 -10.81
C ARG A 41 2.62 -6.22 -10.18
N PRO A 42 3.91 -5.88 -10.11
CA PRO A 42 4.90 -6.76 -9.49
C PRO A 42 4.67 -6.91 -7.98
N ASN A 43 4.09 -5.90 -7.33
CA ASN A 43 3.72 -5.93 -5.92
C ASN A 43 2.25 -6.37 -5.74
N PRO A 44 1.97 -7.54 -5.14
CA PRO A 44 0.60 -8.05 -4.96
C PRO A 44 -0.28 -7.20 -4.02
N ASN A 45 0.33 -6.27 -3.27
CA ASN A 45 -0.39 -5.38 -2.39
C ASN A 45 -0.80 -4.05 -3.04
N LEU A 46 -0.38 -3.80 -4.30
CA LEU A 46 -0.66 -2.58 -5.06
C LEU A 46 -1.57 -2.87 -6.26
N LEU A 47 -2.71 -3.50 -5.99
CA LEU A 47 -3.71 -3.73 -7.03
C LEU A 47 -4.48 -2.43 -7.30
N SER A 48 -4.83 -2.19 -8.56
CA SER A 48 -5.65 -1.07 -8.97
C SER A 48 -7.08 -1.50 -9.25
N GLN A 49 -8.02 -0.56 -9.15
CA GLN A 49 -9.40 -0.81 -9.53
C GLN A 49 -9.46 -1.35 -10.97
N ASP A 50 -10.37 -2.31 -11.19
CA ASP A 50 -10.62 -3.01 -12.47
C ASP A 50 -9.55 -4.02 -12.93
N ASP A 51 -8.43 -4.12 -12.20
CA ASP A 51 -7.47 -5.22 -12.35
C ASP A 51 -8.23 -6.56 -12.26
N SER A 52 -7.82 -7.52 -13.09
CA SER A 52 -8.48 -8.83 -13.20
C SER A 52 -7.65 -9.88 -12.50
N LEU A 53 -8.06 -10.25 -11.27
CA LEU A 53 -7.42 -11.29 -10.49
C LEU A 53 -8.13 -12.62 -10.74
N PHE A 54 -7.46 -13.57 -11.40
CA PHE A 54 -7.94 -14.93 -11.53
C PHE A 54 -7.82 -15.67 -10.20
N VAL A 55 -8.94 -16.21 -9.71
CA VAL A 55 -9.01 -16.99 -8.48
C VAL A 55 -9.35 -18.44 -8.83
N PRO A 56 -8.41 -19.39 -8.71
CA PRO A 56 -8.66 -20.79 -9.02
C PRO A 56 -9.66 -21.43 -8.05
N GLU A 57 -10.40 -22.43 -8.53
CA GLU A 57 -11.28 -23.26 -7.70
C GLU A 57 -10.49 -24.00 -6.60
N PRO A 58 -11.11 -24.34 -5.45
CA PRO A 58 -10.40 -24.96 -4.35
C PRO A 58 -10.07 -26.39 -4.74
N ILE A 59 -8.79 -26.75 -4.63
CA ILE A 59 -8.40 -28.13 -4.75
C ILE A 59 -8.89 -28.85 -3.50
N THR A 60 -9.88 -29.73 -3.68
CA THR A 60 -10.40 -30.54 -2.59
C THR A 60 -9.32 -31.53 -2.16
N LYS A 61 -8.81 -31.37 -0.93
CA LYS A 61 -7.86 -32.31 -0.34
C LYS A 61 -8.60 -33.35 0.48
N LYS A 62 -8.45 -34.63 0.10
CA LYS A 62 -8.86 -35.76 0.93
C LYS A 62 -7.69 -36.16 1.84
N VAL A 63 -7.97 -36.39 3.12
CA VAL A 63 -6.98 -36.85 4.10
C VAL A 63 -7.54 -38.11 4.75
N SER A 64 -6.80 -39.20 4.65
CA SER A 64 -7.12 -40.43 5.37
C SER A 64 -6.64 -40.29 6.82
N ILE A 65 -7.52 -40.53 7.77
CA ILE A 65 -7.24 -40.43 9.21
C ILE A 65 -7.71 -41.70 9.90
N ALA A 66 -7.00 -42.10 10.97
CA ALA A 66 -7.41 -43.24 11.77
C ALA A 66 -8.77 -42.96 12.44
N SER A 67 -9.69 -43.93 12.35
CA SER A 67 -10.89 -43.97 13.17
C SER A 67 -10.50 -44.04 14.65
N ASP A 68 -11.40 -43.60 15.54
CA ASP A 68 -11.23 -43.71 17.01
C ASP A 68 -10.11 -42.83 17.62
N LYS A 69 -9.56 -41.88 16.85
CA LYS A 69 -8.64 -40.85 17.34
C LYS A 69 -9.21 -39.46 17.15
N ARG A 70 -8.92 -38.55 18.09
CA ARG A 70 -9.24 -37.12 17.96
C ARG A 70 -8.20 -36.45 17.06
N HIS A 71 -8.66 -35.82 15.99
CA HIS A 71 -7.83 -35.04 15.07
C HIS A 71 -8.19 -33.55 15.17
N LYS A 72 -7.19 -32.67 15.10
CA LYS A 72 -7.39 -31.20 15.10
C LYS A 72 -7.13 -30.66 13.69
N PHE A 73 -8.15 -30.09 13.08
CA PHE A 73 -8.02 -29.33 11.83
C PHE A 73 -7.89 -27.85 12.16
N ILE A 74 -6.89 -27.19 11.60
CA ILE A 74 -6.62 -25.77 11.83
C ILE A 74 -6.77 -25.06 10.48
N LYS A 75 -7.65 -24.06 10.43
CA LYS A 75 -7.74 -23.16 9.28
C LYS A 75 -6.40 -22.44 9.13
N LYS A 76 -5.77 -22.58 7.97
CA LYS A 76 -4.55 -21.82 7.64
C LYS A 76 -4.93 -20.39 7.24
N GLY A 77 -4.05 -19.44 7.54
CA GLY A 77 -4.23 -18.02 7.25
C GLY A 77 -4.39 -17.17 8.51
N LYS A 78 -3.82 -15.97 8.50
CA LYS A 78 -4.00 -14.98 9.57
C LYS A 78 -5.22 -14.10 9.25
N ALA A 79 -5.96 -13.71 10.28
CA ALA A 79 -7.01 -12.70 10.19
C ALA A 79 -6.45 -11.27 10.38
N THR A 80 -5.12 -11.13 10.39
CA THR A 80 -4.40 -9.89 10.53
C THR A 80 -3.43 -9.68 9.37
N VAL A 81 -3.13 -8.42 9.09
CA VAL A 81 -2.05 -7.98 8.21
C VAL A 81 -1.04 -7.19 9.05
N HIS A 82 0.24 -7.46 8.83
CA HIS A 82 1.32 -6.71 9.45
C HIS A 82 1.55 -5.43 8.67
N ILE A 83 1.47 -4.28 9.33
CA ILE A 83 1.76 -2.97 8.74
C ILE A 83 3.01 -2.39 9.36
N LYS A 84 3.79 -1.70 8.54
CA LYS A 84 4.95 -0.91 8.94
C LYS A 84 4.77 0.52 8.45
N LEU A 85 4.57 1.43 9.38
CA LEU A 85 4.46 2.86 9.12
C LEU A 85 5.82 3.50 9.39
N LYS A 86 6.31 4.30 8.44
CA LYS A 86 7.52 5.11 8.58
C LYS A 86 7.14 6.58 8.50
N LEU A 87 7.27 7.26 9.61
CA LEU A 87 6.99 8.69 9.77
C LEU A 87 8.28 9.47 9.63
N GLN A 88 8.17 10.63 8.99
CA GLN A 88 9.31 11.51 8.76
C GLN A 88 8.93 12.94 9.04
N HIS A 89 9.80 13.61 9.80
CA HIS A 89 9.66 15.02 10.08
C HIS A 89 10.46 15.82 9.05
N PHE A 90 9.92 16.92 8.53
CA PHE A 90 10.62 17.78 7.57
C PHE A 90 11.99 18.29 8.07
N LYS A 91 12.12 18.48 9.38
CA LYS A 91 13.40 18.87 10.03
C LYS A 91 14.28 17.68 10.46
N ALA A 92 14.05 16.48 9.91
CA ALA A 92 14.77 15.25 10.23
C ALA A 92 14.78 14.87 11.75
N LYS A 93 13.80 15.35 12.51
CA LYS A 93 13.60 14.95 13.92
C LYS A 93 12.96 13.57 13.96
N ALA A 94 13.52 12.65 14.73
CA ALA A 94 12.91 11.35 14.96
C ALA A 94 11.59 11.50 15.75
N PHE A 95 10.59 10.69 15.39
CA PHE A 95 9.41 10.50 16.23
C PHE A 95 9.76 9.46 17.29
N GLU A 96 9.81 9.94 18.54
CA GLU A 96 10.16 9.18 19.76
C GLU A 96 9.08 9.38 20.84
N GLU A 97 7.82 9.40 20.40
CA GLU A 97 6.67 9.76 21.25
C GLU A 97 5.64 8.62 21.30
N LYS A 98 4.80 8.66 22.33
CA LYS A 98 3.70 7.71 22.50
C LYS A 98 2.68 7.91 21.40
N TYR A 99 2.13 6.81 20.91
CA TYR A 99 1.07 6.81 19.91
C TYR A 99 -0.11 5.93 20.32
N SER A 100 -1.26 6.24 19.74
CA SER A 100 -2.43 5.38 19.71
C SER A 100 -2.92 5.24 18.26
N LEU A 101 -2.98 4.02 17.76
CA LEU A 101 -3.49 3.66 16.45
C LEU A 101 -4.85 2.99 16.61
N GLU A 102 -5.91 3.69 16.20
CA GLU A 102 -7.26 3.14 16.14
C GLU A 102 -7.56 2.73 14.70
N ILE A 103 -7.77 1.43 14.47
CA ILE A 103 -8.00 0.89 13.12
C ILE A 103 -8.75 -0.44 13.19
N GLY A 104 -9.77 -0.63 12.35
CA GLY A 104 -10.52 -1.89 12.30
C GLY A 104 -11.19 -2.29 13.62
N GLY A 105 -11.57 -1.30 14.46
CA GLY A 105 -12.18 -1.52 15.77
C GLY A 105 -11.21 -1.98 16.86
N VAL A 106 -9.90 -2.00 16.57
CA VAL A 106 -8.87 -2.23 17.59
C VAL A 106 -8.09 -0.95 17.86
N THR A 107 -7.63 -0.81 19.10
CA THR A 107 -6.72 0.26 19.52
C THR A 107 -5.38 -0.36 19.87
N ILE A 108 -4.31 0.16 19.26
CA ILE A 108 -2.94 -0.30 19.44
C ILE A 108 -2.13 0.87 19.97
N GLU A 109 -1.55 0.72 21.15
CA GLU A 109 -0.74 1.75 21.78
C GLU A 109 0.72 1.35 21.83
N GLY A 110 1.61 2.34 21.78
CA GLY A 110 3.03 2.10 21.88
C GLY A 110 3.82 3.40 21.90
N THR A 111 5.13 3.27 21.69
CA THR A 111 6.04 4.40 21.49
C THR A 111 6.67 4.23 20.12
N ALA A 112 6.61 5.27 19.29
CA ALA A 112 7.33 5.28 18.03
C ALA A 112 8.84 5.31 18.33
N THR A 113 9.63 4.58 17.56
CA THR A 113 11.09 4.59 17.70
C THR A 113 11.70 4.85 16.34
N GLY A 114 12.49 5.93 16.22
CA GLY A 114 13.03 6.37 14.94
C GLY A 114 11.95 6.68 13.90
N GLY A 115 10.73 7.01 14.33
CA GLY A 115 9.56 7.15 13.46
C GLY A 115 9.08 5.88 12.78
N VAL A 116 9.44 4.70 13.28
CA VAL A 116 8.87 3.44 12.83
C VAL A 116 7.80 2.97 13.81
N ILE A 117 6.66 2.56 13.26
CA ILE A 117 5.57 1.89 13.97
C ILE A 117 5.25 0.60 13.22
N GLU A 118 5.26 -0.52 13.92
CA GLU A 118 4.89 -1.83 13.39
C GLU A 118 3.70 -2.37 14.19
N ALA A 119 2.68 -2.86 13.50
CA ALA A 119 1.46 -3.32 14.13
C ALA A 119 0.78 -4.43 13.30
N ASP A 120 0.20 -5.41 13.98
CA ASP A 120 -0.71 -6.35 13.35
C ASP A 120 -2.14 -5.82 13.47
N VAL A 121 -2.79 -5.53 12.34
CA VAL A 121 -4.15 -4.99 12.28
C VAL A 121 -5.10 -5.99 11.64
N PRO A 122 -6.42 -5.97 11.93
CA PRO A 122 -7.38 -6.84 11.26
C PRO A 122 -7.28 -6.71 9.74
N ILE A 123 -7.29 -7.83 9.02
CA ILE A 123 -7.03 -7.87 7.56
C ILE A 123 -8.10 -7.15 6.71
N LEU A 124 -9.29 -6.93 7.27
CA LEU A 124 -10.37 -6.19 6.62
C LEU A 124 -10.34 -4.69 6.96
N SER A 125 -9.36 -4.23 7.74
CA SER A 125 -9.20 -2.82 8.09
C SER A 125 -8.95 -1.97 6.85
N HIS A 126 -9.50 -0.76 6.84
CA HIS A 126 -9.33 0.15 5.71
C HIS A 126 -8.87 1.53 6.16
N VAL A 127 -9.65 2.20 7.01
CA VAL A 127 -9.30 3.51 7.55
C VAL A 127 -8.97 3.40 9.03
N GLY A 128 -7.95 4.13 9.46
CA GLY A 128 -7.60 4.29 10.86
C GLY A 128 -7.06 5.69 11.16
N THR A 129 -6.89 5.98 12.44
CA THR A 129 -6.31 7.23 12.92
C THR A 129 -5.12 6.91 13.81
N LEU A 130 -3.96 7.43 13.43
CA LEU A 130 -2.75 7.42 14.25
C LEU A 130 -2.65 8.76 14.98
N THR A 131 -2.64 8.69 16.31
CA THR A 131 -2.63 9.85 17.19
C THR A 131 -1.35 9.90 17.99
N PHE A 132 -0.70 11.06 18.03
CA PHE A 132 0.39 11.37 18.95
C PHE A 132 -0.08 12.43 19.94
N PRO A 133 -0.39 12.05 21.19
CA PRO A 133 -0.97 12.99 22.16
C PRO A 133 -0.04 14.16 22.52
N ASP A 134 1.25 13.90 22.66
CA ASP A 134 2.23 14.90 23.12
C ASP A 134 2.44 16.02 22.08
N SER A 135 2.38 15.69 20.80
CA SER A 135 2.51 16.63 19.69
C SER A 135 1.16 17.13 19.13
N ASN A 136 0.04 16.64 19.69
CA ASN A 136 -1.32 16.88 19.18
C ASN A 136 -1.45 16.62 17.67
N LEU A 137 -0.78 15.57 17.19
CA LEU A 137 -0.75 15.18 15.78
C LEU A 137 -1.71 14.02 15.52
N ASN A 138 -2.57 14.18 14.51
CA ASN A 138 -3.51 13.17 14.06
C ASN A 138 -3.28 12.87 12.58
N ILE A 139 -2.95 11.63 12.25
CA ILE A 139 -2.66 11.17 10.89
C ILE A 139 -3.70 10.13 10.49
N LYS A 140 -4.43 10.38 9.40
CA LYS A 140 -5.33 9.39 8.82
C LYS A 140 -4.53 8.34 8.06
N ILE A 141 -4.73 7.08 8.40
CA ILE A 141 -4.13 5.93 7.72
C ILE A 141 -5.20 5.30 6.82
N ARG A 142 -4.83 5.03 5.57
CA ARG A 142 -5.70 4.31 4.61
C ARG A 142 -4.96 3.13 4.01
N LEU A 143 -5.48 1.93 4.24
CA LEU A 143 -4.93 0.66 3.75
C LEU A 143 -5.59 0.27 2.43
N GLY A 144 -4.78 -0.02 1.42
CA GLY A 144 -5.25 -0.40 0.08
C GLY A 144 -5.55 0.79 -0.86
N ASP A 145 -5.38 2.03 -0.39
CA ASP A 145 -5.64 3.24 -1.19
C ASP A 145 -4.47 3.66 -2.09
N LEU A 146 -3.36 2.93 -2.03
CA LEU A 146 -2.18 3.22 -2.81
C LEU A 146 -2.20 2.38 -4.10
N SER A 147 -2.46 3.02 -5.23
CA SER A 147 -2.33 2.38 -6.55
C SER A 147 -0.87 2.39 -7.04
N GLU A 148 -0.56 1.60 -8.06
CA GLU A 148 0.75 1.65 -8.73
C GLU A 148 0.99 3.03 -9.39
N VAL A 149 2.26 3.38 -9.65
CA VAL A 149 2.60 4.57 -10.47
C VAL A 149 3.27 4.12 -11.77
N GLU A 150 2.61 4.40 -12.87
CA GLU A 150 3.05 4.15 -14.24
C GLU A 150 3.59 5.46 -14.85
N PRO A 151 4.84 5.47 -15.35
CA PRO A 151 5.39 6.62 -16.06
C PRO A 151 4.53 7.03 -17.25
N TYR A 152 4.39 8.34 -17.47
CA TYR A 152 3.68 8.94 -18.62
C TYR A 152 2.21 8.54 -18.77
N SER A 153 1.61 7.90 -17.76
CA SER A 153 0.20 7.51 -17.77
C SER A 153 -0.65 8.60 -17.12
N ASN A 154 -1.68 9.07 -17.83
CA ASN A 154 -2.68 9.98 -17.27
C ASN A 154 -3.99 9.25 -16.94
N SER A 155 -3.93 7.93 -16.76
CA SER A 155 -5.10 7.16 -16.33
C SER A 155 -5.54 7.63 -14.94
N LYS A 156 -6.85 7.63 -14.69
CA LYS A 156 -7.41 8.09 -13.41
C LYS A 156 -6.81 7.35 -12.21
N SER A 157 -6.59 6.04 -12.34
CA SER A 157 -5.95 5.23 -11.29
C SER A 157 -4.49 5.63 -11.06
N ASN A 158 -3.74 5.92 -12.13
CA ASN A 158 -2.36 6.37 -12.01
C ASN A 158 -2.26 7.72 -11.27
N ILE A 159 -3.09 8.69 -11.67
CA ILE A 159 -3.10 10.02 -11.05
C ILE A 159 -3.50 9.93 -9.57
N LYS A 160 -4.48 9.08 -9.21
CA LYS A 160 -4.79 8.81 -7.79
C LYS A 160 -3.58 8.25 -7.04
N GLY A 161 -2.84 7.31 -7.64
CA GLY A 161 -1.63 6.74 -7.06
C GLY A 161 -0.54 7.79 -6.80
N VAL A 162 -0.38 8.77 -7.70
CA VAL A 162 0.53 9.90 -7.54
C VAL A 162 0.04 10.86 -6.47
N GLN A 163 -1.21 11.31 -6.54
CA GLN A 163 -1.83 12.21 -5.57
C GLN A 163 -1.77 11.62 -4.15
N ALA A 164 -2.05 10.33 -3.97
CA ALA A 164 -1.98 9.66 -2.67
C ALA A 164 -0.55 9.66 -2.09
N ARG A 165 0.46 9.35 -2.91
CA ARG A 165 1.88 9.39 -2.48
C ARG A 165 2.32 10.79 -2.10
N LEU A 166 1.98 11.78 -2.92
CA LEU A 166 2.31 13.18 -2.67
C LEU A 166 1.60 13.71 -1.40
N THR A 167 0.33 13.31 -1.20
CA THR A 167 -0.43 13.63 0.01
C THR A 167 0.22 13.02 1.26
N ASN A 168 0.70 11.78 1.20
CA ASN A 168 1.41 11.14 2.31
C ASN A 168 2.72 11.87 2.66
N MET A 169 3.33 12.54 1.69
CA MET A 169 4.50 13.40 1.87
C MET A 169 4.14 14.85 2.23
N ALA A 170 2.85 15.14 2.46
CA ALA A 170 2.31 16.47 2.73
C ALA A 170 2.51 17.52 1.61
N PHE A 171 2.71 17.09 0.36
CA PHE A 171 2.59 17.98 -0.79
C PHE A 171 1.11 18.20 -1.12
N ASN A 172 0.73 19.46 -1.31
CA ASN A 172 -0.65 19.80 -1.67
C ASN A 172 -0.91 19.44 -3.14
N VAL A 173 -1.77 18.45 -3.36
CA VAL A 173 -2.23 18.03 -4.69
C VAL A 173 -3.73 18.25 -4.90
N GLY A 174 -4.43 18.80 -3.90
CA GLY A 174 -5.88 18.80 -3.85
C GLY A 174 -6.45 17.43 -3.41
N PRO A 175 -7.72 17.12 -3.73
CA PRO A 175 -8.31 15.81 -3.45
C PRO A 175 -7.65 14.70 -4.28
N VAL A 176 -7.67 13.47 -3.75
CA VAL A 176 -7.21 12.26 -4.47
C VAL A 176 -8.33 11.76 -5.39
N ASP A 177 -8.63 12.53 -6.44
CA ASP A 177 -9.73 12.29 -7.37
C ASP A 177 -9.29 11.63 -8.68
N GLY A 178 -8.00 11.68 -9.00
CA GLY A 178 -7.43 11.19 -10.25
C GLY A 178 -7.44 12.19 -11.39
N ASP A 179 -7.72 13.46 -11.10
CA ASP A 179 -7.72 14.54 -12.08
C ASP A 179 -6.38 15.28 -12.04
N LEU A 180 -5.70 15.38 -13.19
CA LEU A 180 -4.42 16.10 -13.32
C LEU A 180 -4.69 17.61 -13.41
N GLY A 181 -5.08 18.20 -12.29
CA GLY A 181 -5.35 19.64 -12.17
C GLY A 181 -4.13 20.46 -11.72
N PRO A 182 -4.25 21.81 -11.64
CA PRO A 182 -3.15 22.70 -11.28
C PRO A 182 -2.52 22.41 -9.92
N LEU A 183 -3.31 21.92 -8.95
CA LEU A 183 -2.78 21.53 -7.63
C LEU A 183 -1.93 20.26 -7.73
N THR A 184 -2.37 19.26 -8.51
CA THR A 184 -1.59 18.04 -8.72
C THR A 184 -0.30 18.35 -9.46
N ASP A 185 -0.35 19.18 -10.50
CA ASP A 185 0.84 19.65 -11.25
C ASP A 185 1.85 20.34 -10.31
N ASN A 186 1.39 21.29 -9.50
CA ASN A 186 2.21 21.98 -8.51
C ASN A 186 2.76 21.00 -7.45
N GLY A 187 1.97 20.03 -7.00
CA GLY A 187 2.43 19.00 -6.07
C GLY A 187 3.57 18.14 -6.65
N VAL A 188 3.49 17.76 -7.93
CA VAL A 188 4.58 17.06 -8.63
C VAL A 188 5.83 17.95 -8.70
N ASN A 189 5.65 19.22 -9.07
CA ASN A 189 6.74 20.21 -9.14
C ASN A 189 7.47 20.37 -7.79
N ASN A 190 6.71 20.50 -6.70
CA ASN A 190 7.24 20.62 -5.34
C ASN A 190 7.98 19.36 -4.92
N PHE A 191 7.47 18.18 -5.27
CA PHE A 191 8.15 16.93 -5.01
C PHE A 191 9.48 16.83 -5.78
N GLN A 192 9.49 17.16 -7.07
CA GLN A 192 10.72 17.16 -7.87
C GLN A 192 11.76 18.11 -7.27
N SER A 193 11.35 19.34 -6.92
CA SER A 193 12.20 20.33 -6.27
C SER A 193 12.74 19.83 -4.93
N TRP A 194 11.88 19.24 -4.10
CA TRP A 194 12.29 18.65 -2.83
C TRP A 194 13.28 17.51 -3.02
N ALA A 195 13.01 16.59 -3.94
CA ALA A 195 13.83 15.41 -4.19
C ALA A 195 15.24 15.79 -4.67
N ILE A 196 15.35 16.78 -5.57
CA ILE A 196 16.63 17.31 -6.05
C ILE A 196 17.46 17.87 -4.89
N ASN A 197 16.82 18.67 -4.03
CA ASN A 197 17.52 19.39 -2.96
C ASN A 197 17.82 18.55 -1.72
N ASN A 198 17.13 17.43 -1.53
CA ASN A 198 17.23 16.62 -0.32
C ASN A 198 17.90 15.25 -0.55
N SER A 199 18.50 14.99 -1.71
CA SER A 199 19.21 13.72 -1.97
C SER A 199 20.64 13.73 -1.40
N PRO A 200 21.08 12.73 -0.59
CA PRO A 200 20.44 11.43 -0.39
C PRO A 200 19.58 11.34 0.89
N ALA A 201 18.29 11.69 0.78
CA ALA A 201 17.27 11.38 1.78
C ALA A 201 16.29 10.37 1.19
N ASN A 202 15.70 9.56 2.07
CA ASN A 202 14.57 8.68 1.74
C ASN A 202 14.86 7.68 0.61
N GLY A 203 16.11 7.23 0.53
CA GLY A 203 16.57 6.26 -0.45
C GLY A 203 16.91 6.85 -1.81
N LEU A 204 16.65 8.13 -2.07
CA LEU A 204 16.98 8.79 -3.34
C LEU A 204 18.49 8.99 -3.48
N SER A 205 19.03 8.73 -4.66
CA SER A 205 20.43 9.04 -4.97
C SER A 205 20.56 10.47 -5.49
N SER A 206 21.69 11.13 -5.21
CA SER A 206 21.98 12.45 -5.80
C SER A 206 21.96 12.36 -7.33
N GLY A 207 21.21 13.25 -7.98
CA GLY A 207 21.05 13.28 -9.45
C GLY A 207 20.01 12.30 -10.01
N GLU A 208 19.29 11.55 -9.17
CA GLU A 208 18.21 10.64 -9.61
C GLU A 208 17.04 11.41 -10.26
N LEU A 209 16.73 12.59 -9.73
CA LEU A 209 15.91 13.61 -10.37
C LEU A 209 16.82 14.76 -10.79
N SER A 210 16.64 15.25 -12.01
CA SER A 210 17.49 16.28 -12.62
C SER A 210 16.71 17.47 -13.19
N ALA A 211 15.38 17.41 -13.18
CA ALA A 211 14.50 18.44 -13.71
C ALA A 211 13.28 18.65 -12.83
N VAL A 212 12.78 19.88 -12.84
CA VAL A 212 11.50 20.29 -12.27
C VAL A 212 10.63 20.72 -13.44
N ASP A 213 9.83 19.79 -13.95
CA ASP A 213 9.06 19.92 -15.20
C ASP A 213 7.58 19.56 -15.04
N SER A 214 7.16 19.19 -13.83
CA SER A 214 5.81 18.66 -13.51
C SER A 214 5.44 17.37 -14.25
N ILE A 215 6.38 16.73 -14.96
CA ILE A 215 6.13 15.51 -15.71
C ILE A 215 6.28 14.29 -14.80
N ILE A 216 5.25 13.45 -14.77
CA ILE A 216 5.28 12.12 -14.12
C ILE A 216 5.98 11.12 -15.05
N GLY A 217 7.25 11.39 -15.37
CA GLY A 217 8.10 10.53 -16.18
C GLY A 217 8.72 9.40 -15.37
N SER A 218 9.59 8.61 -16.01
CA SER A 218 10.18 7.43 -15.37
C SER A 218 10.96 7.76 -14.08
N LEU A 219 11.66 8.89 -14.05
CA LEU A 219 12.41 9.34 -12.87
C LEU A 219 11.46 9.75 -11.73
N THR A 220 10.49 10.63 -12.01
CA THR A 220 9.47 11.05 -11.03
C THR A 220 8.72 9.86 -10.45
N ALA A 221 8.23 8.95 -11.31
CA ALA A 221 7.54 7.75 -10.90
C ALA A 221 8.42 6.81 -10.07
N GLY A 222 9.67 6.58 -10.51
CA GLY A 222 10.64 5.75 -9.79
C GLY A 222 10.96 6.31 -8.40
N SER A 223 11.23 7.61 -8.31
CA SER A 223 11.53 8.27 -7.03
C SER A 223 10.33 8.27 -6.09
N LEU A 224 9.10 8.45 -6.57
CA LEU A 224 7.89 8.31 -5.75
C LEU A 224 7.75 6.92 -5.15
N LYS A 225 8.02 5.86 -5.93
CA LYS A 225 8.00 4.46 -5.42
C LYS A 225 9.09 4.23 -4.38
N LYS A 226 10.31 4.66 -4.69
CA LYS A 226 11.48 4.47 -3.84
C LYS A 226 11.32 5.11 -2.45
N VAL A 227 10.80 6.33 -2.40
CA VAL A 227 10.51 7.04 -1.14
C VAL A 227 9.48 6.27 -0.29
N HIS A 228 8.56 5.55 -0.93
CA HIS A 228 7.54 4.72 -0.28
C HIS A 228 8.00 3.27 -0.06
N GLY A 229 9.27 2.95 -0.31
CA GLY A 229 9.86 1.62 -0.07
C GLY A 229 9.39 0.53 -1.04
N ILE A 230 8.97 0.92 -2.25
CA ILE A 230 8.51 0.04 -3.33
C ILE A 230 9.54 0.05 -4.46
#